data_AF-A0A838R9I7-F1
#
_entry.id   AF-A0A838R9I7-F1
#
_cell.length_a   1.000
_cell.length_b   1.000
_cell.length_c   1.000
_cell.angle_alpha   90.00
_cell.angle_beta   90.00
_cell.angle_gamma   90.00
#
_symmetry.space_group_name_H-M   'P 1'
#
loop_
_entity.id
_entity.type
_entity.pdbx_description
1 polymer ?
#
loop_
_entity_poly.entity_id
_entity_poly.type
_entity_poly.pdbx_seq_one_letter_code
_entity_poly.pdbx_strand_id
1 'polypeptide(L)'
;MEHPVKGGHQRQWASDRLSTTTGDAAVHAFLYDGAMHDLGTLGRPFSYGAGINDSGQVAGWSEITGGAAYQYHAFLWTPTTPNGDSGTLNDLGALGGTYSVGTGINDSGQVTGSAFTTGDAARHAFLYDGTMNDLGTLGGTHSSGYG
;
A
#
# COMPACT_ATOMS: atom_id res chain seq x y z
N MET A 1 -16.07 42.42 -0.80
CA MET A 1 -14.70 42.15 -1.28
C MET A 1 -14.43 40.71 -0.91
N GLU A 2 -14.73 39.81 -1.84
CA GLU A 2 -14.62 38.37 -1.60
C GLU A 2 -13.21 37.90 -1.94
N HIS A 3 -12.60 37.17 -1.01
CA HIS A 3 -11.38 36.42 -1.24
C HIS A 3 -11.79 35.00 -1.68
N PRO A 4 -11.24 34.45 -2.78
CA PRO A 4 -11.56 33.11 -3.21
C PRO A 4 -10.92 32.09 -2.27
N VAL A 5 -11.73 31.17 -1.75
CA VAL A 5 -11.24 30.00 -1.00
C VAL A 5 -10.67 29.01 -2.01
N LYS A 6 -9.37 28.72 -1.89
CA LYS A 6 -8.68 27.69 -2.69
C LYS A 6 -9.31 26.33 -2.40
N GLY A 7 -9.82 25.68 -3.45
CA GLY A 7 -10.32 24.31 -3.39
C GLY A 7 -9.19 23.32 -3.13
N GLY A 8 -9.15 22.75 -1.93
CA GLY A 8 -8.43 21.52 -1.66
C GLY A 8 -9.29 20.35 -2.09
N HIS A 9 -8.82 19.56 -3.05
CA HIS A 9 -9.48 18.30 -3.42
C HIS A 9 -9.46 17.35 -2.23
N GLN A 10 -10.65 17.03 -1.72
CA GLN A 10 -10.85 16.06 -0.66
C GLN A 10 -10.67 14.65 -1.23
N ARG A 11 -9.42 14.19 -1.34
CA ARG A 11 -9.13 12.77 -1.54
C ARG A 11 -9.07 12.11 -0.16
N GLN A 12 -10.16 11.48 0.24
CA GLN A 12 -10.24 10.74 1.49
C GLN A 12 -10.07 9.24 1.20
N TRP A 13 -9.13 8.61 1.88
CA TRP A 13 -8.90 7.17 1.92
C TRP A 13 -9.74 6.62 3.08
N ALA A 14 -10.68 5.73 2.81
CA ALA A 14 -11.45 5.09 3.87
C ALA A 14 -11.57 3.62 3.51
N SER A 15 -10.73 2.80 4.11
CA SER A 15 -10.68 1.34 3.99
C SER A 15 -11.94 0.60 4.50
N ASP A 16 -13.12 1.23 4.44
CA ASP A 16 -14.32 0.67 5.06
C ASP A 16 -15.63 1.12 4.38
N ARG A 17 -15.75 0.88 3.07
CA ARG A 17 -17.07 0.63 2.45
C ARG A 17 -16.98 -0.50 1.42
N LEU A 18 -17.87 -1.46 1.60
CA LEU A 18 -18.13 -2.60 0.71
C LEU A 18 -18.05 -2.17 -0.75
N SER A 19 -17.30 -2.93 -1.55
CA SER A 19 -17.35 -2.83 -3.01
C SER A 19 -18.81 -2.81 -3.47
N THR A 20 -19.15 -1.90 -4.39
CA THR A 20 -20.50 -1.82 -4.98
C THR A 20 -20.76 -2.93 -6.01
N THR A 21 -19.88 -3.92 -6.14
CA THR A 21 -20.18 -5.14 -6.90
C THR A 21 -21.03 -6.08 -6.05
N THR A 22 -22.31 -6.19 -6.41
CA THR A 22 -23.26 -7.13 -5.80
C THR A 22 -22.68 -8.55 -5.75
N GLY A 23 -22.32 -9.01 -4.54
CA GLY A 23 -21.95 -10.41 -4.27
C GLY A 23 -20.51 -10.67 -3.82
N ASP A 24 -19.62 -9.67 -3.76
CA ASP A 24 -18.23 -9.91 -3.34
C ASP A 24 -17.95 -9.30 -1.95
N ALA A 25 -17.59 -10.16 -1.00
CA ALA A 25 -17.11 -9.76 0.34
C ALA A 25 -15.66 -9.24 0.30
N ALA A 26 -15.20 -8.80 -0.86
CA ALA A 26 -13.83 -8.42 -1.12
C ALA A 26 -13.59 -6.98 -0.66
N VAL A 27 -12.61 -6.79 0.22
CA VAL A 27 -12.19 -5.49 0.73
C VAL A 27 -10.95 -5.08 -0.05
N HIS A 28 -11.08 -4.09 -0.92
CA HIS A 28 -9.99 -3.62 -1.77
C HIS A 28 -9.58 -2.20 -1.39
N ALA A 29 -8.31 -1.89 -1.61
CA ALA A 29 -7.82 -0.52 -1.66
C ALA A 29 -8.48 0.22 -2.83
N PHE A 30 -8.91 1.45 -2.60
CA PHE A 30 -9.50 2.31 -3.64
C PHE A 30 -8.94 3.73 -3.58
N LEU A 31 -8.96 4.43 -4.72
CA LEU A 31 -8.82 5.89 -4.79
C LEU A 31 -10.20 6.53 -4.75
N TYR A 32 -10.34 7.66 -4.04
CA TYR A 32 -11.57 8.46 -4.07
C TYR A 32 -11.28 9.90 -4.46
N ASP A 33 -11.88 10.36 -5.55
CA ASP A 33 -11.82 11.72 -6.07
C ASP A 33 -13.21 12.35 -6.29
N GLY A 34 -14.24 11.73 -5.71
CA GLY A 34 -15.64 11.95 -6.05
C GLY A 34 -16.29 10.69 -6.64
N ALA A 35 -15.49 9.81 -7.24
CA ALA A 35 -15.84 8.43 -7.59
C ALA A 35 -14.91 7.44 -6.86
N MET A 36 -15.37 6.21 -6.63
CA MET A 36 -14.51 5.13 -6.13
C MET A 36 -13.83 4.41 -7.29
N HIS A 37 -12.51 4.32 -7.23
CA HIS A 37 -11.69 3.62 -8.22
C HIS A 37 -10.95 2.48 -7.52
N ASP A 38 -11.28 1.23 -7.88
CA ASP A 38 -10.64 0.04 -7.33
C ASP A 38 -9.18 -0.07 -7.80
N LEU A 39 -8.24 -0.26 -6.87
CA LEU A 39 -6.82 -0.42 -7.17
C LEU A 39 -6.43 -1.88 -7.47
N GLY A 40 -7.33 -2.82 -7.19
CA GLY A 40 -7.13 -4.26 -7.36
C GLY A 40 -6.39 -4.93 -6.20
N THR A 41 -5.92 -6.15 -6.47
CA THR A 41 -5.20 -7.01 -5.51
C THR A 41 -4.05 -7.76 -6.20
N LEU A 42 -3.17 -8.35 -5.39
CA LEU A 42 -2.08 -9.26 -5.83
C LEU A 42 -2.56 -10.71 -6.04
N GLY A 43 -3.87 -10.89 -6.23
CA GLY A 43 -4.49 -12.13 -6.72
C GLY A 43 -5.44 -12.83 -5.76
N ARG A 44 -5.56 -12.37 -4.51
CA ARG A 44 -6.58 -12.80 -3.55
C ARG A 44 -7.49 -11.62 -3.14
N PRO A 45 -8.68 -11.82 -2.56
CA PRO A 45 -9.75 -10.80 -2.53
C PRO A 45 -9.57 -9.69 -1.46
N PHE A 46 -8.35 -9.47 -0.97
CA PHE A 46 -8.08 -8.45 0.04
C PHE A 46 -6.90 -7.57 -0.33
N SER A 47 -7.10 -6.26 -0.29
CA SER A 47 -6.04 -5.25 -0.30
C SER A 47 -6.41 -4.04 0.57
N TYR A 48 -5.38 -3.35 1.08
CA TYR A 48 -5.53 -2.19 1.96
C TYR A 48 -4.51 -1.11 1.56
N GLY A 49 -4.99 0.11 1.29
CA GLY A 49 -4.14 1.28 1.06
C GLY A 49 -3.86 2.03 2.36
N ALA A 50 -2.59 2.26 2.66
CA ALA A 50 -2.13 2.85 3.91
C ALA A 50 -1.61 4.29 3.78
N GLY A 51 -1.10 4.66 2.60
CA GLY A 51 -0.59 6.02 2.36
C GLY A 51 -0.66 6.39 0.89
N ILE A 52 -0.77 7.69 0.60
CA ILE A 52 -0.81 8.25 -0.75
C ILE A 52 0.11 9.48 -0.84
N ASN A 53 0.80 9.66 -1.96
CA ASN A 53 1.63 10.85 -2.20
C ASN A 53 0.98 11.83 -3.21
N ASP A 54 1.64 12.97 -3.46
CA ASP A 54 1.10 14.04 -4.32
C ASP A 54 0.93 13.63 -5.80
N SER A 55 1.64 12.58 -6.23
CA SER A 55 1.50 12.01 -7.58
C SER A 55 0.35 10.99 -7.68
N GLY A 56 -0.34 10.70 -6.57
CA GLY A 56 -1.42 9.72 -6.50
C GLY A 56 -0.94 8.27 -6.39
N GLN A 57 0.34 8.03 -6.09
CA GLN A 57 0.82 6.68 -5.81
C GLN A 57 0.34 6.23 -4.43
N VAL A 58 -0.04 4.96 -4.30
CA VAL A 58 -0.59 4.40 -3.06
C VAL A 58 0.28 3.26 -2.57
N ALA A 59 0.76 3.36 -1.33
CA ALA A 59 1.40 2.25 -0.63
C ALA A 59 0.38 1.51 0.23
N GLY A 60 0.56 0.20 0.37
CA GLY A 60 -0.37 -0.64 1.13
C GLY A 60 0.08 -2.08 1.23
N TRP A 61 -0.87 -2.98 1.44
CA TRP A 61 -0.63 -4.42 1.39
C TRP A 61 -1.82 -5.18 0.79
N SER A 62 -1.54 -6.32 0.17
CA SER A 62 -2.55 -7.17 -0.48
C SER A 62 -2.26 -8.62 -0.21
N GLU A 63 -3.31 -9.44 -0.11
CA GLU A 63 -3.16 -10.88 -0.14
C GLU A 63 -2.59 -11.33 -1.49
N ILE A 64 -1.67 -12.30 -1.43
CA ILE A 64 -0.96 -12.83 -2.60
C ILE A 64 -1.47 -14.20 -3.03
N THR A 65 -1.37 -14.49 -4.32
CA THR A 65 -1.59 -15.85 -4.84
C THR A 65 -0.48 -16.80 -4.38
N GLY A 66 -0.82 -18.05 -4.08
CA GLY A 66 0.16 -19.10 -3.75
C GLY A 66 0.70 -19.06 -2.32
N GLY A 67 0.36 -18.02 -1.55
CA GLY A 67 0.65 -17.93 -0.12
C GLY A 67 -0.36 -18.66 0.76
N ALA A 68 0.01 -18.86 2.03
CA ALA A 68 -0.90 -19.31 3.07
C ALA A 68 -2.06 -18.31 3.27
N ALA A 69 -3.13 -18.73 3.94
CA ALA A 69 -4.20 -17.81 4.33
C ALA A 69 -3.63 -16.63 5.14
N TYR A 70 -4.06 -15.40 4.81
CA TYR A 70 -3.63 -14.15 5.46
C TYR A 70 -2.14 -13.79 5.28
N GLN A 71 -1.47 -14.33 4.25
CA GLN A 71 -0.18 -13.81 3.80
C GLN A 71 -0.41 -12.59 2.91
N TYR A 72 0.21 -11.47 3.29
CA TYR A 72 0.18 -10.22 2.53
C TYR A 72 1.57 -9.84 2.09
N HIS A 73 1.66 -9.21 0.92
CA HIS A 73 2.81 -8.42 0.54
C HIS A 73 2.44 -6.94 0.50
N ALA A 74 3.42 -6.12 0.85
CA ALA A 74 3.41 -4.69 0.60
C ALA A 74 3.30 -4.45 -0.91
N PHE A 75 2.51 -3.46 -1.30
CA PHE A 75 2.41 -3.05 -2.69
C PHE A 75 2.72 -1.55 -2.84
N LEU A 76 3.09 -1.16 -4.05
CA LEU A 76 3.03 0.20 -4.55
C LEU A 76 2.14 0.27 -5.78
N TRP A 77 0.95 0.87 -5.65
CA TRP A 77 0.12 1.19 -6.79
C TRP A 77 0.62 2.49 -7.41
N THR A 78 0.94 2.45 -8.70
CA THR A 78 1.42 3.61 -9.45
C THR A 78 0.43 3.94 -10.56
N PRO A 79 -0.16 5.14 -10.57
CA PRO A 79 -1.05 5.54 -11.64
C PRO A 79 -0.28 5.71 -12.94
N THR A 80 -0.92 5.40 -14.07
CA THR A 80 -0.34 5.53 -15.42
C THR A 80 0.01 6.98 -15.75
N THR A 81 -0.75 7.92 -15.18
CA THR A 81 -0.49 9.36 -15.22
C THR A 81 -0.66 9.93 -13.81
N PRO A 82 0.06 10.99 -13.40
CA PRO A 82 -0.06 11.52 -12.04
C PRO A 82 -1.52 11.84 -11.69
N ASN A 83 -1.99 11.33 -10.55
CA ASN A 83 -3.37 11.45 -10.08
C ASN A 83 -4.45 10.84 -11.01
N GLY A 84 -4.07 9.95 -11.92
CA GLY A 84 -5.01 9.18 -12.74
C GLY A 84 -5.75 8.11 -11.94
N ASP A 85 -6.81 7.57 -12.55
CA ASP A 85 -7.71 6.54 -12.00
C ASP A 85 -7.30 5.09 -12.37
N SER A 86 -6.30 4.96 -13.24
CA SER A 86 -5.80 3.69 -13.75
C SER A 86 -4.29 3.58 -13.53
N GLY A 87 -3.82 2.38 -13.23
CA GLY A 87 -2.44 2.18 -12.81
C GLY A 87 -2.05 0.72 -12.71
N THR A 88 -0.87 0.48 -12.13
CA THR A 88 -0.32 -0.85 -11.92
C THR A 88 -0.07 -1.08 -10.44
N LEU A 89 -0.53 -2.22 -9.92
CA LEU A 89 -0.27 -2.69 -8.57
C LEU A 89 1.05 -3.48 -8.56
N ASN A 90 2.12 -2.89 -8.02
CA ASN A 90 3.42 -3.54 -7.96
C ASN A 90 3.60 -4.26 -6.63
N ASP A 91 3.85 -5.57 -6.68
CA ASP A 91 4.27 -6.35 -5.51
C ASP A 91 5.70 -5.97 -5.12
N LEU A 92 5.91 -5.54 -3.87
CA LEU A 92 7.23 -5.19 -3.35
C LEU A 92 7.99 -6.42 -2.80
N GLY A 93 7.29 -7.53 -2.58
CA GLY A 93 7.83 -8.74 -1.97
C GLY A 93 8.06 -8.59 -0.47
N ALA A 94 9.00 -9.36 0.07
CA ALA A 94 9.42 -9.32 1.47
C ALA A 94 10.96 -9.42 1.55
N LEU A 95 11.52 -9.37 2.76
CA LEU A 95 12.97 -9.50 3.02
C LEU A 95 13.44 -10.97 2.98
N GLY A 96 12.91 -11.73 2.03
CA GLY A 96 13.11 -13.18 1.91
C GLY A 96 12.17 -14.03 2.79
N GLY A 97 11.30 -13.41 3.58
CA GLY A 97 10.19 -14.07 4.29
C GLY A 97 8.91 -14.15 3.44
N THR A 98 7.78 -14.34 4.10
CA THR A 98 6.47 -14.58 3.46
C THR A 98 5.46 -13.44 3.65
N TYR A 99 5.86 -12.36 4.31
CA TYR A 99 4.96 -11.29 4.70
C TYR A 99 5.64 -9.93 4.62
N SER A 100 4.89 -8.92 4.16
CA SER A 100 5.25 -7.53 4.32
C SER A 100 4.02 -6.62 4.30
N VAL A 101 4.17 -5.43 4.89
CA VAL A 101 3.18 -4.35 4.85
C VAL A 101 3.87 -3.02 4.58
N GLY A 102 3.38 -2.26 3.59
CA GLY A 102 3.78 -0.88 3.34
C GLY A 102 2.87 0.06 4.12
N THR A 103 3.43 0.87 5.01
CA THR A 103 2.68 1.71 5.96
C THR A 103 2.85 3.20 5.71
N GLY A 104 3.87 3.61 4.95
CA GLY A 104 4.12 5.01 4.62
C GLY A 104 4.71 5.15 3.23
N ILE A 105 4.45 6.31 2.60
CA ILE A 105 4.99 6.67 1.29
C ILE A 105 5.34 8.17 1.27
N ASN A 106 6.43 8.54 0.61
CA ASN A 106 6.78 9.95 0.37
C ASN A 106 6.58 10.37 -1.09
N ASP A 107 6.76 11.66 -1.39
CA ASP A 107 6.57 12.22 -2.74
C ASP A 107 7.60 11.75 -3.77
N SER A 108 8.70 11.13 -3.32
CA SER A 108 9.66 10.46 -4.21
C SER A 108 9.24 9.02 -4.55
N GLY A 109 8.07 8.56 -4.07
CA GLY A 109 7.56 7.21 -4.30
C GLY A 109 8.24 6.14 -3.46
N GLN A 110 8.99 6.54 -2.43
CA GLN A 110 9.64 5.58 -1.53
C GLN A 110 8.65 5.08 -0.50
N VAL A 111 8.62 3.77 -0.26
CA VAL A 111 7.70 3.11 0.66
C VAL A 111 8.45 2.62 1.88
N THR A 112 7.95 2.91 3.07
CA THR A 112 8.45 2.30 4.31
C THR A 112 7.43 1.35 4.89
N GLY A 113 7.90 0.40 5.67
CA GLY A 113 7.01 -0.54 6.32
C GLY A 113 7.75 -1.57 7.14
N SER A 114 7.22 -2.78 7.15
CA SER A 114 7.88 -3.93 7.79
C SER A 114 7.70 -5.20 6.98
N ALA A 115 8.70 -6.06 7.00
CA ALA A 115 8.69 -7.33 6.29
C ALA A 115 9.36 -8.42 7.14
N PHE A 116 8.93 -9.66 6.95
CA PHE A 116 9.64 -10.81 7.51
C PHE A 116 10.91 -11.10 6.71
N THR A 117 11.97 -11.44 7.45
CA THR A 117 13.24 -11.91 6.92
C THR A 117 13.18 -13.40 6.55
N THR A 118 14.23 -13.93 5.95
CA THR A 118 14.32 -15.34 5.53
C THR A 118 13.84 -16.32 6.60
N GLY A 119 12.91 -17.19 6.20
CA GLY A 119 12.33 -18.21 7.08
C GLY A 119 11.39 -17.65 8.14
N ASP A 120 10.90 -16.41 7.97
CA ASP A 120 10.06 -15.68 8.92
C ASP A 120 10.69 -15.55 10.32
N ALA A 121 12.03 -15.50 10.37
CA ALA A 121 12.79 -15.51 11.62
C ALA A 121 12.73 -14.20 12.41
N ALA A 122 12.56 -13.07 11.73
CA ALA A 122 12.47 -11.73 12.33
C ALA A 122 11.63 -10.80 11.46
N ARG A 123 11.07 -9.74 12.04
CA ARG A 123 10.31 -8.70 11.33
C ARG A 123 11.09 -7.41 11.34
N HIS A 124 11.60 -6.98 10.21
CA HIS A 124 12.40 -5.76 10.13
C HIS A 124 11.66 -4.64 9.41
N ALA A 125 11.99 -3.41 9.76
CA ALA A 125 11.63 -2.24 8.98
C ALA A 125 12.33 -2.31 7.61
N PHE A 126 11.63 -1.87 6.56
CA PHE A 126 12.22 -1.74 5.24
C PHE A 126 12.06 -0.33 4.69
N LEU A 127 12.92 0.01 3.73
CA LEU A 127 12.77 1.10 2.78
C LEU A 127 12.73 0.52 1.36
N TYR A 128 11.70 0.84 0.60
CA TYR A 128 11.60 0.53 -0.82
C TYR A 128 11.84 1.80 -1.63
N ASP A 129 12.82 1.78 -2.52
CA ASP A 129 13.20 2.88 -3.43
C ASP A 129 13.37 2.38 -4.88
N GLY A 130 12.64 1.31 -5.22
CA GLY A 130 12.85 0.50 -6.42
C GLY A 130 13.44 -0.87 -6.08
N THR A 131 14.04 -1.02 -4.90
CA THR A 131 14.45 -2.29 -4.30
C THR A 131 14.08 -2.30 -2.82
N MET A 132 13.79 -3.47 -2.24
CA MET A 132 13.50 -3.58 -0.81
C MET A 132 14.80 -3.64 0.00
N ASN A 133 15.03 -2.62 0.82
CA ASN A 133 16.21 -2.50 1.66
C ASN A 133 15.85 -2.80 3.12
N ASP A 134 16.55 -3.74 3.75
CA ASP A 134 16.44 -4.01 5.18
C ASP A 134 17.08 -2.87 5.99
N LEU A 135 16.30 -2.21 6.85
CA LEU A 135 16.81 -1.17 7.76
C LEU A 135 17.31 -1.76 9.09
N GLY A 136 17.19 -3.09 9.25
CA GLY A 136 17.64 -3.83 10.41
C GLY A 136 16.88 -3.47 11.68
N THR A 137 17.52 -3.74 12.80
CA THR A 137 17.02 -3.42 14.14
C THR A 137 18.10 -2.71 14.94
N LEU A 138 17.74 -2.16 16.10
CA LEU A 138 18.70 -1.67 17.09
C LEU A 138 19.15 -2.80 18.06
N GLY A 139 19.33 -4.02 17.55
CA GLY A 139 19.79 -5.20 18.31
C GLY A 139 18.69 -6.17 18.77
N GLY A 140 17.46 -6.03 18.27
CA GLY A 140 16.33 -6.94 18.52
C GLY A 140 15.89 -7.73 17.28
N THR A 141 14.73 -8.40 17.34
CA THR A 141 14.13 -9.15 16.21
C THR A 141 12.98 -8.42 15.52
N HIS A 142 12.65 -7.21 16.00
CA HIS A 142 11.50 -6.44 15.55
C HIS A 142 11.84 -4.96 15.34
N SER A 143 11.48 -4.42 14.18
CA SER A 143 11.44 -2.99 13.89
C SER A 143 10.32 -2.69 12.87
N SER A 144 9.88 -1.43 12.77
CA SER A 144 8.85 -1.00 11.81
C SER A 144 9.09 0.44 11.40
N GLY A 145 8.94 0.76 10.12
CA GLY A 145 8.92 2.13 9.60
C GLY A 145 7.50 2.67 9.53
N TYR A 146 7.34 3.97 9.83
CA TYR A 146 6.11 4.74 9.61
C TYR A 146 6.52 6.06 8.95
N GLY A 147 5.65 6.60 8.09
CA GLY A 147 5.88 7.84 7.34
C GLY A 147 4.60 8.63 7.19
#